data_AF-A0A9K3J815-F1
#
_entry.id   AF-A0A9K3J815-F1
#
_cell.length_a   1.000
_cell.length_b   1.000
_cell.length_c   1.000
_cell.angle_alpha   90.00
_cell.angle_beta   90.00
_cell.angle_gamma   90.00
#
_symmetry.space_group_name_H-M   'P 1'
#
loop_
_entity.id
_entity.type
_entity.pdbx_description
1 polymer ?
#
loop_
_entity_poly.entity_id
_entity_poly.type
_entity_poly.pdbx_seq_one_letter_code
_entity_poly.pdbx_strand_id
1 'polypeptide(L)'
;MNLCMDIIALGTKGNFWVHDFVIPFNEKVGPFYAVANSRWADLSLGCIPEPSEFKIATDLPQEALMVHEFGRLVAGIRNGEAKPEKKWSVISRKTQLVIDAVVASIKNGFVPVEVLY
;
A
#
# COMPACT_ATOMS: atom_id res chain seq x y z
N MET A 1 5.17 1.61 -21.11
CA MET A 1 5.71 0.93 -19.92
C MET A 1 4.69 -0.12 -19.51
N ASN A 2 5.06 -1.40 -19.44
CA ASN A 2 4.15 -2.49 -19.05
C ASN A 2 4.44 -2.89 -17.60
N LEU A 3 4.00 -2.08 -16.64
CA LEU A 3 4.18 -2.32 -15.21
C LEU A 3 2.82 -2.24 -14.51
N CYS A 4 2.48 -3.27 -13.73
CA CYS A 4 1.33 -3.26 -12.84
C CYS A 4 1.77 -2.66 -11.49
N MET A 5 1.09 -1.59 -11.05
CA MET A 5 1.32 -0.93 -9.76
C MET A 5 0.03 -0.86 -8.95
N ASP A 6 -0.92 -1.72 -9.29
CA ASP A 6 -2.24 -1.72 -8.70
C ASP A 6 -2.25 -2.34 -7.31
N ILE A 7 -2.99 -1.72 -6.40
CA ILE A 7 -3.47 -2.37 -5.17
C ILE A 7 -4.98 -2.48 -5.26
N ILE A 8 -5.50 -3.70 -5.21
CA ILE A 8 -6.93 -3.98 -5.04
C ILE A 8 -7.11 -4.68 -3.69
N ALA A 9 -7.90 -4.07 -2.82
CA ALA A 9 -8.28 -4.66 -1.54
C ALA A 9 -9.80 -4.84 -1.49
N LEU A 10 -10.24 -6.09 -1.32
CA LEU A 10 -11.64 -6.46 -1.23
C LEU A 10 -11.98 -6.79 0.22
N GLY A 11 -12.87 -6.01 0.81
CA GLY A 11 -13.36 -6.18 2.16
C GLY A 11 -14.80 -6.69 2.18
N THR A 12 -15.25 -7.17 3.33
CA THR A 12 -16.63 -7.66 3.50
C THR A 12 -17.70 -6.59 3.34
N LYS A 13 -17.32 -5.30 3.41
CA LYS A 13 -18.23 -4.15 3.36
C LYS A 13 -17.83 -3.11 2.31
N GLY A 14 -16.85 -3.39 1.48
CA GLY A 14 -16.36 -2.41 0.53
C GLY A 14 -15.05 -2.81 -0.11
N ASN A 15 -14.74 -2.12 -1.20
CA ASN A 15 -13.55 -2.36 -2.01
C ASN A 15 -12.76 -1.07 -2.16
N PHE A 16 -11.45 -1.21 -2.31
CA PHE A 16 -10.49 -0.12 -2.47
C PHE A 16 -9.52 -0.47 -3.59
N TRP A 17 -9.24 0.50 -4.47
CA TRP A 17 -8.32 0.34 -5.58
C TRP A 17 -7.45 1.58 -5.78
N VAL A 18 -6.14 1.39 -5.96
CA VAL A 18 -5.18 2.38 -6.44
C VAL A 18 -4.49 1.80 -7.68
N HIS A 19 -4.35 2.57 -8.75
CA HIS A 19 -3.70 2.10 -10.00
C HIS A 19 -2.20 2.44 -10.07
N ASP A 20 -1.78 3.48 -9.37
CA ASP A 20 -0.46 4.08 -9.42
C ASP A 20 0.20 4.10 -8.03
N PHE A 21 0.02 3.02 -7.27
CA PHE A 21 0.38 2.97 -5.85
C PHE A 21 1.88 3.16 -5.59
N VAL A 22 2.75 2.59 -6.44
CA VAL A 22 4.20 2.63 -6.24
C VAL A 22 4.77 3.99 -6.63
N ILE A 23 4.37 4.49 -7.81
CA ILE A 23 4.76 5.79 -8.35
C ILE A 23 3.49 6.43 -8.90
N PRO A 24 2.99 7.52 -8.28
CA PRO A 24 1.82 8.24 -8.78
C PRO A 24 2.03 8.71 -10.21
N PHE A 25 0.98 8.66 -11.04
CA PHE A 25 1.05 9.21 -12.40
C PHE A 25 1.25 10.73 -12.39
N ASN A 26 0.82 11.40 -11.33
CA ASN A 26 1.04 12.81 -11.07
C ASN A 26 1.44 13.01 -9.61
N GLU A 27 2.67 13.42 -9.34
CA GLU A 27 3.20 13.60 -7.98
C GLU A 27 2.44 14.62 -7.11
N LYS A 28 1.57 15.44 -7.70
CA LYS A 28 0.74 16.44 -7.00
C LYS A 28 -0.62 15.91 -6.55
N VAL A 29 -1.00 14.71 -6.99
CA VAL A 29 -2.30 14.11 -6.65
C VAL A 29 -2.16 12.60 -6.52
N GLY A 30 -2.58 12.02 -5.40
CA GLY A 30 -2.79 10.59 -5.25
C GLY A 30 -4.26 10.21 -5.46
N PRO A 31 -4.65 9.68 -6.64
CA PRO A 31 -6.00 9.21 -6.88
C PRO A 31 -6.20 7.81 -6.30
N PHE A 32 -7.39 7.52 -5.77
CA PHE A 32 -7.83 6.17 -5.44
C PHE A 32 -9.33 6.01 -5.61
N TYR A 33 -9.78 4.78 -5.83
CA TYR A 33 -11.19 4.43 -5.93
C TYR A 33 -11.62 3.69 -4.67
N ALA A 34 -12.79 4.03 -4.15
CA ALA A 34 -13.38 3.29 -3.04
C ALA A 34 -14.89 3.20 -3.18
N VAL A 35 -15.45 2.09 -2.69
CA VAL A 35 -16.88 1.86 -2.63
C VAL A 35 -17.22 1.08 -1.37
N ALA A 36 -18.35 1.40 -0.75
CA ALA A 36 -18.86 0.69 0.41
C ALA A 36 -20.24 0.08 0.11
N ASN A 37 -20.47 -1.12 0.62
CA ASN A 37 -21.73 -1.86 0.55
C ASN A 37 -22.34 -1.90 -0.86
N SER A 38 -21.49 -2.06 -1.88
CA SER A 38 -21.95 -2.15 -3.26
C SER A 38 -22.74 -3.45 -3.48
N ARG A 39 -23.80 -3.32 -4.27
CA ARG A 39 -24.68 -4.42 -4.66
C ARG A 39 -25.14 -4.23 -6.09
N TRP A 40 -25.67 -5.29 -6.69
CA TRP A 40 -26.36 -5.17 -7.96
C TRP A 40 -27.63 -4.33 -7.78
N ALA A 41 -27.87 -3.42 -8.72
CA ALA A 41 -29.15 -2.78 -8.93
C ALA A 41 -30.19 -3.81 -9.37
N ASP A 42 -31.47 -3.43 -9.33
CA ASP A 42 -32.55 -4.31 -9.74
C ASP A 42 -32.34 -4.85 -11.17
N LEU A 43 -32.64 -6.14 -11.36
CA LEU A 43 -32.40 -6.88 -12.60
C LEU A 43 -30.91 -6.93 -13.04
N SER A 44 -29.98 -6.65 -12.12
CA SER A 44 -28.53 -6.60 -12.39
C SER A 44 -28.13 -5.60 -13.47
N LEU A 45 -28.88 -4.50 -13.61
CA LEU A 45 -28.64 -3.48 -14.63
C LEU A 45 -27.47 -2.53 -14.30
N GLY A 46 -26.83 -2.68 -13.14
CA GLY A 46 -25.69 -1.87 -12.71
C GLY A 46 -25.25 -2.19 -11.29
N CYS A 47 -24.20 -1.51 -10.81
CA CYS A 47 -23.69 -1.62 -9.45
C CYS A 47 -24.04 -0.35 -8.66
N ILE A 48 -24.64 -0.49 -7.48
CA ILE A 48 -25.04 0.63 -6.63
C ILE A 48 -24.52 0.46 -5.19
N PRO A 49 -23.88 1.48 -4.59
CA PRO A 49 -23.32 2.64 -5.29
C PRO A 49 -22.20 2.24 -6.26
N GLU A 50 -21.96 3.09 -7.26
CA GLU A 50 -20.76 3.00 -8.10
C GLU A 50 -19.52 3.42 -7.29
N PRO A 51 -18.33 2.88 -7.62
CA PRO A 51 -17.09 3.35 -7.02
C PRO A 51 -16.85 4.83 -7.26
N SER A 52 -16.49 5.53 -6.18
CA SER A 52 -16.13 6.95 -6.25
C SER A 52 -14.62 7.09 -6.38
N GLU A 53 -14.18 8.00 -7.25
CA GLU A 53 -12.78 8.43 -7.33
C GLU A 53 -12.52 9.54 -6.31
N PHE A 54 -11.49 9.36 -5.50
CA PHE A 54 -11.00 10.33 -4.52
C PHE A 54 -9.63 10.83 -4.97
N LYS A 55 -9.39 12.14 -4.91
CA LYS A 55 -8.14 12.78 -5.32
C LYS A 55 -7.57 13.54 -4.14
N ILE A 56 -6.42 13.11 -3.65
CA ILE A 56 -5.73 13.76 -2.52
C ILE A 56 -4.58 14.58 -3.06
N ALA A 57 -4.61 15.90 -2.86
CA ALA A 57 -3.52 16.77 -3.23
C ALA A 57 -2.29 16.51 -2.34
N THR A 58 -1.12 16.60 -2.95
CA THR A 58 0.18 16.42 -2.28
C THR A 58 1.05 17.65 -2.53
N ASP A 59 1.49 18.29 -1.45
CA ASP A 59 2.34 19.49 -1.51
C ASP A 59 3.81 19.15 -1.80
N LEU A 60 4.26 17.98 -1.34
CA LEU A 60 5.60 17.45 -1.53
C LEU A 60 5.51 16.04 -2.13
N PRO A 61 6.47 15.65 -2.97
CA PRO A 61 6.52 14.30 -3.50
C PRO A 61 6.87 13.30 -2.40
N GLN A 62 6.50 12.03 -2.61
CA GLN A 62 6.53 10.98 -1.59
C GLN A 62 7.94 10.70 -1.04
N GLU A 63 8.97 10.79 -1.86
CA GLU A 63 10.36 10.59 -1.48
C GLU A 63 10.92 11.75 -0.67
N ALA A 64 10.46 12.99 -0.92
CA ALA A 64 10.79 14.12 -0.06
C ALA A 64 10.19 13.94 1.34
N LEU A 65 8.94 13.46 1.43
CA LEU A 65 8.30 13.10 2.70
C LEU A 65 9.03 11.97 3.42
N MET A 66 9.53 10.97 2.69
CA MET A 66 10.34 9.88 3.25
C MET A 66 11.63 10.40 3.91
N VAL A 67 12.38 11.26 3.22
CA VAL A 67 13.63 11.85 3.75
C VAL A 67 13.34 12.79 4.91
N HIS A 68 12.26 13.57 4.82
CA HIS A 68 11.82 14.46 5.90
C HIS A 68 11.52 13.66 7.18
N GLU A 69 10.74 12.59 7.08
CA GLU A 69 10.42 11.74 8.22
C GLU A 69 11.66 11.06 8.81
N PHE A 70 12.58 10.57 7.96
CA PHE A 70 13.85 10.04 8.42
C PHE A 70 14.68 11.07 9.20
N GLY A 71 14.78 12.30 8.67
CA GLY A 71 15.46 13.40 9.34
C GLY A 71 14.85 13.74 10.71
N ARG A 72 13.51 13.76 10.80
CA ARG A 72 12.77 13.96 12.06
C ARG A 72 13.13 12.89 13.10
N LEU A 73 13.16 11.62 12.69
CA LEU A 73 13.49 10.49 13.57
C LEU A 73 14.92 10.58 14.10
N VAL A 74 15.89 10.90 13.23
CA VAL A 74 17.30 11.06 13.61
C VAL A 74 17.47 12.23 14.58
N ALA A 75 16.82 13.36 14.31
CA ALA A 75 16.87 14.53 15.18
C ALA A 75 16.34 14.21 16.59
N GLY A 76 15.20 13.51 16.70
CA GLY A 76 14.63 13.11 17.99
C GLY A 76 15.56 12.19 18.80
N ILE A 77 16.26 11.26 18.15
CA ILE A 77 17.26 10.41 18.82
C ILE A 77 18.46 11.24 19.27
N ARG A 78 19.00 12.08 18.39
CA ARG A 78 20.18 12.92 18.68
C ARG A 78 19.91 13.87 19.84
N ASN A 79 18.71 14.43 19.93
CA ASN A 79 18.33 15.36 20.99
C ASN A 79 17.94 14.62 22.30
N GLY A 80 17.91 13.29 22.32
CA GLY A 80 17.50 12.50 23.48
C GLY A 80 15.98 12.50 23.74
N GLU A 81 15.19 12.99 22.80
CA GLU A 81 13.73 13.14 22.90
C GLU A 81 13.00 11.85 22.50
N ALA A 82 13.64 11.00 21.69
CA ALA A 82 13.03 9.78 21.15
C ALA A 82 14.00 8.59 21.16
N LYS A 83 13.42 7.38 21.15
CA LYS A 83 14.15 6.13 20.88
C LYS A 83 13.90 5.70 19.42
N PRO A 84 14.76 4.85 18.83
CA PRO A 84 14.52 4.30 17.51
C PRO A 84 13.13 3.65 17.40
N GLU A 85 12.33 4.10 16.44
CA GLU A 85 11.00 3.54 16.21
C GLU A 85 11.10 2.13 15.61
N LYS A 86 10.44 1.16 16.25
CA LYS A 86 10.47 -0.23 15.79
C LYS A 86 9.66 -0.47 14.51
N LYS A 87 8.66 0.37 14.21
CA LYS A 87 7.73 0.24 13.08
C LYS A 87 8.46 -0.09 11.78
N TRP A 88 9.50 0.68 11.45
CA TRP A 88 10.28 0.54 10.21
C TRP A 88 11.02 -0.79 10.14
N SER A 89 11.69 -1.21 11.23
CA SER A 89 12.36 -2.51 11.27
C SER A 89 11.39 -3.68 11.17
N VAL A 90 10.22 -3.58 11.82
CA VAL A 90 9.19 -4.63 11.81
C VAL A 90 8.58 -4.79 10.43
N ILE A 91 8.17 -3.70 9.77
CA ILE A 91 7.57 -3.79 8.44
C ILE A 91 8.58 -4.32 7.41
N SER A 92 9.82 -3.83 7.42
CA SER A 92 10.87 -4.32 6.53
C SER A 92 11.16 -5.81 6.73
N ARG A 93 11.22 -6.27 7.98
CA ARG A 93 11.46 -7.70 8.28
C ARG A 93 10.31 -8.57 7.79
N LYS A 94 9.06 -8.18 8.04
CA LYS A 94 7.87 -8.93 7.59
C LYS A 94 7.80 -9.01 6.06
N THR A 95 8.07 -7.91 5.37
CA THR A 95 8.13 -7.90 3.90
C THR A 95 9.22 -8.85 3.40
N GLN A 96 10.42 -8.81 3.99
CA GLN A 96 11.51 -9.70 3.58
C GLN A 96 11.17 -11.18 3.77
N LEU A 97 10.52 -11.55 4.88
CA LEU A 97 10.10 -12.94 5.13
C LEU A 97 9.16 -13.47 4.04
N VAL A 98 8.23 -12.64 3.56
CA VAL A 98 7.34 -13.01 2.45
C VAL A 98 8.12 -13.16 1.15
N ILE A 99 9.06 -12.25 0.86
CA ILE A 99 9.93 -12.36 -0.32
C ILE A 99 10.75 -13.65 -0.29
N ASP A 100 11.34 -13.98 0.85
CA ASP A 100 12.13 -15.20 1.03
C ASP A 100 11.27 -16.46 0.79
N ALA A 101 10.03 -16.46 1.28
CA ALA A 101 9.08 -17.55 1.05
C ALA A 101 8.66 -17.69 -0.41
N VAL A 102 8.46 -16.57 -1.13
CA VAL A 102 8.17 -16.58 -2.58
C VAL A 102 9.35 -17.17 -3.36
N VAL A 103 10.58 -16.73 -3.06
CA VAL A 103 11.79 -17.25 -3.69
C VAL A 103 11.96 -18.75 -3.41
N ALA A 104 11.70 -19.19 -2.17
CA ALA A 104 11.73 -20.60 -1.81
C ALA A 104 10.67 -21.42 -2.56
N SER A 105 9.45 -20.90 -2.67
CA SER A 105 8.36 -21.53 -3.42
C SER A 105 8.76 -21.78 -4.88
N ILE A 106 9.31 -20.77 -5.56
CA ILE A 106 9.78 -20.89 -6.94
C ILE A 106 10.86 -21.96 -7.07
N LYS A 107 11.86 -21.94 -6.18
CA LYS A 107 12.96 -22.93 -6.19
C LYS A 107 12.48 -24.36 -5.94
N ASN A 108 11.40 -24.53 -5.19
CA ASN A 108 10.83 -25.83 -4.84
C ASN A 108 9.69 -26.26 -5.78
N GLY A 109 9.52 -25.63 -6.94
CA GLY A 109 8.51 -26.03 -7.93
C GLY A 109 7.11 -25.49 -7.66
N PHE A 110 7.01 -24.26 -7.15
CA PHE A 110 5.76 -23.53 -6.88
C PHE A 110 4.88 -24.16 -5.79
N VAL A 111 5.50 -24.78 -4.79
CA VAL A 111 4.80 -25.33 -3.63
C VAL A 111 4.54 -24.27 -2.56
N PRO A 112 3.47 -24.38 -1.75
CA PRO A 112 3.24 -23.50 -0.62
C PRO A 112 4.41 -23.52 0.38
N VAL A 113 4.79 -22.34 0.89
CA VAL A 113 5.83 -22.18 1.92
C VAL A 113 5.21 -21.41 3.09
N GLU A 114 5.35 -21.95 4.29
CA GLU A 114 4.90 -21.30 5.51
C GLU A 114 5.76 -20.06 5.81
N VAL A 115 5.10 -18.93 6.07
CA VAL A 115 5.76 -17.69 6.49
C VAL A 115 5.72 -17.61 8.01
N LEU A 116 6.85 -17.89 8.66
CA LEU A 116 7.01 -17.80 10.11
C LEU A 116 7.34 -16.36 10.53
N TYR A 117 6.58 -15.79 11.46
CA TYR A 117 6.68 -14.39 11.90
C TYR A 117 6.82 -14.23 13.42
#